data_AF-A0A2A4N4R6-F1
#
_entry.id   AF-A0A2A4N4R6-F1
#
_cell.length_a   1.000
_cell.length_b   1.000
_cell.length_c   1.000
_cell.angle_alpha   90.00
_cell.angle_beta   90.00
_cell.angle_gamma   90.00
#
_symmetry.space_group_name_H-M   'P 1'
#
loop_
_entity.id
_entity.type
_entity.pdbx_description
1 polymer ?
#
loop_
_entity_poly.entity_id
_entity_poly.type
_entity_poly.pdbx_seq_one_letter_code
_entity_poly.pdbx_strand_id
1 'polypeptide(L)'
;MKAIAVPVIIAFFASIFTGAAQANVYSDCQAAIDAGDRDQARGPAEMMLRFNVIYDTKNRKAISECLTFAMEEQYFYDPLSASFMSTSEMENRAETYAKREEEQEQERKMQAEIAASAAEFEQHRREQESAKRRAVWLRVSEACGRLYKKRPDETVTNRICLDLFLATGLPDD
;
A
#
# COMPACT_ATOMS: atom_id res chain seq x y z
N MET A 1 20.29 47.07 -58.02
CA MET A 1 19.06 46.46 -57.48
C MET A 1 18.86 45.11 -58.16
N LYS A 2 19.00 44.00 -57.45
CA LYS A 2 18.61 42.66 -57.90
C LYS A 2 17.92 41.98 -56.71
N ALA A 3 16.62 41.72 -56.85
CA ALA A 3 15.82 40.98 -55.88
C ALA A 3 16.08 39.48 -56.09
N ILE A 4 16.45 38.78 -55.01
CA ILE A 4 16.58 37.33 -55.00
C ILE A 4 15.35 36.81 -54.24
N ALA A 5 14.42 36.20 -54.97
CA ALA A 5 13.27 35.50 -54.42
C ALA A 5 13.72 34.12 -53.93
N VAL A 6 13.58 33.86 -52.63
CA VAL A 6 13.81 32.54 -52.02
C VAL A 6 12.47 31.83 -51.90
N PRO A 7 12.24 30.70 -52.58
CA PRO A 7 11.01 29.95 -52.43
C PRO A 7 11.04 29.16 -51.12
N VAL A 8 10.04 29.43 -50.29
CA VAL A 8 9.64 28.64 -49.12
C VAL A 8 9.13 27.28 -49.61
N ILE A 9 9.87 26.20 -49.32
CA ILE A 9 9.39 24.82 -49.48
C ILE A 9 9.06 24.29 -48.09
N ILE A 10 7.78 24.37 -47.73
CA ILE A 10 7.19 23.69 -46.58
C ILE A 10 6.94 22.24 -47.00
N ALA A 11 7.81 21.33 -46.55
CA ALA A 11 7.58 19.89 -46.69
C ALA A 11 6.69 19.41 -45.54
N PHE A 12 5.38 19.45 -45.74
CA PHE A 12 4.39 18.77 -44.90
C PHE A 12 4.41 17.27 -45.26
N PHE A 13 5.38 16.52 -44.72
CA PHE A 13 5.33 15.06 -44.74
C PHE A 13 4.31 14.60 -43.70
N ALA A 14 3.08 14.43 -44.14
CA ALA A 14 2.04 13.72 -43.40
C ALA A 14 2.46 12.25 -43.23
N SER A 15 2.99 11.92 -42.06
CA SER A 15 3.23 10.53 -41.63
C SER A 15 1.91 9.84 -41.33
N ILE A 16 1.27 9.29 -42.37
CA ILE A 16 0.11 8.40 -42.26
C ILE A 16 0.56 6.99 -42.63
N PHE A 17 1.30 6.33 -41.74
CA PHE A 17 1.60 4.89 -41.85
C PHE A 17 1.52 4.25 -40.47
N THR A 18 0.31 3.89 -40.04
CA THR A 18 0.12 3.09 -38.81
C THR A 18 -0.79 1.85 -39.02
N GLY A 19 -1.18 1.50 -40.25
CA GLY A 19 -2.20 0.46 -40.49
C GLY A 19 -1.75 -0.90 -41.05
N ALA A 20 -0.60 -1.00 -41.74
CA ALA A 20 -0.29 -2.20 -42.55
C ALA A 20 0.47 -3.31 -41.81
N ALA A 21 1.23 -2.98 -40.75
CA ALA A 21 2.09 -3.96 -40.08
C ALA A 21 1.31 -4.97 -39.23
N GLN A 22 0.14 -4.61 -38.68
CA GLN A 22 -0.60 -5.48 -37.77
C GLN A 22 -1.34 -6.62 -38.46
N ALA A 23 -1.86 -6.41 -39.67
CA ALA A 23 -2.60 -7.45 -40.40
C ALA A 23 -1.72 -8.66 -40.76
N ASN A 24 -0.42 -8.42 -41.00
CA ASN A 24 0.52 -9.47 -41.41
C ASN A 24 0.85 -10.45 -40.27
N VAL A 25 0.92 -9.97 -39.03
CA VAL A 25 1.33 -10.78 -37.87
C VAL A 25 0.37 -11.95 -37.61
N TYR A 26 -0.94 -11.74 -37.81
CA TYR A 26 -1.95 -12.79 -37.62
C TYR A 26 -1.90 -13.85 -38.71
N SER A 27 -1.79 -13.43 -39.98
CA SER A 27 -1.71 -14.36 -41.10
C SER A 27 -0.43 -15.19 -41.06
N ASP A 28 0.69 -14.57 -40.68
CA ASP A 28 1.99 -15.24 -40.58
C ASP A 28 1.95 -16.33 -39.50
N CYS A 29 1.35 -16.05 -38.34
CA CYS A 29 1.22 -17.08 -37.31
C CYS A 29 0.25 -18.20 -37.72
N GLN A 30 -0.89 -17.86 -38.33
CA GLN A 30 -1.84 -18.88 -38.79
C GLN A 30 -1.21 -19.81 -39.84
N ALA A 31 -0.46 -19.27 -40.79
CA ALA A 31 0.25 -20.07 -41.78
C ALA A 31 1.29 -21.00 -41.13
N ALA A 32 2.00 -20.54 -40.11
CA ALA A 32 2.95 -21.36 -39.35
C ALA A 32 2.24 -22.48 -38.55
N ILE A 33 1.09 -22.19 -37.93
CA ILE A 33 0.25 -23.21 -37.27
C ILE A 33 -0.21 -24.26 -38.28
N ASP A 34 -0.75 -23.84 -39.42
CA ASP A 34 -1.25 -24.74 -40.48
C ASP A 34 -0.13 -25.61 -41.06
N ALA A 35 1.10 -25.09 -41.11
CA ALA A 35 2.30 -25.82 -41.52
C ALA A 35 2.89 -26.72 -40.42
N GLY A 36 2.45 -26.59 -39.17
CA GLY A 36 3.04 -27.28 -38.03
C GLY A 36 4.45 -26.77 -37.66
N ASP A 37 4.84 -25.58 -38.12
CA ASP A 37 6.17 -24.98 -37.91
C ASP A 37 6.14 -24.02 -36.71
N ARG A 38 6.53 -24.53 -35.53
CA ARG A 38 6.59 -23.72 -34.30
C ARG A 38 7.64 -22.62 -34.35
N ASP A 39 8.78 -22.89 -34.98
CA ASP A 39 9.89 -21.94 -35.03
C ASP A 39 9.50 -20.69 -35.83
N GLN A 40 8.76 -20.86 -36.94
CA GLN A 40 8.15 -19.74 -37.66
C GLN A 40 7.09 -19.00 -36.86
N ALA A 41 6.26 -19.71 -36.07
CA ALA A 41 5.18 -19.11 -35.29
C ALA A 41 5.70 -18.24 -34.13
N ARG A 42 6.92 -18.50 -33.64
CA ARG A 42 7.49 -17.84 -32.46
C ARG A 42 7.70 -16.33 -32.63
N GLY A 43 8.22 -15.89 -33.77
CA GLY A 43 8.44 -14.46 -34.04
C GLY A 43 7.15 -13.62 -34.00
N PRO A 44 6.10 -14.00 -34.75
CA PRO A 44 4.79 -13.37 -34.65
C PRO A 44 4.18 -13.44 -33.24
N ALA A 45 4.26 -14.59 -32.57
CA ALA A 45 3.76 -14.78 -31.21
C ALA A 45 4.40 -13.80 -30.21
N GLU A 46 5.73 -13.64 -30.23
CA GLU A 46 6.45 -12.67 -29.38
C GLU A 46 6.05 -11.22 -29.66
N MET A 47 5.70 -10.90 -30.92
CA MET A 47 5.18 -9.58 -31.28
C MET A 47 3.77 -9.37 -30.72
N MET A 48 2.92 -10.39 -30.75
CA MET A 48 1.54 -10.33 -30.23
C MET A 48 1.49 -10.14 -28.70
N LEU A 49 2.47 -10.64 -27.95
CA LEU A 49 2.59 -10.37 -26.50
C LEU A 49 2.74 -8.88 -26.17
N ARG A 50 3.20 -8.07 -27.13
CA ARG A 50 3.40 -6.62 -26.96
C ARG A 50 2.14 -5.80 -27.28
N PHE A 51 1.05 -6.44 -27.67
CA PHE A 51 -0.19 -5.74 -27.99
C PHE A 51 -0.91 -5.36 -26.69
N ASN A 52 -0.91 -4.06 -26.37
CA ASN A 52 -1.43 -3.56 -25.09
C ASN A 52 -2.97 -3.49 -25.02
N VAL A 53 -3.69 -3.66 -26.12
CA VAL A 53 -5.17 -3.65 -26.14
C VAL A 53 -5.70 -4.37 -27.39
N ILE A 54 -6.53 -5.39 -27.20
CA ILE A 54 -7.27 -6.03 -28.29
C ILE A 54 -8.74 -6.07 -27.88
N TYR A 55 -9.61 -5.34 -28.56
CA TYR A 55 -11.03 -5.30 -28.24
C TYR A 55 -11.83 -6.42 -28.90
N ASP A 56 -11.36 -6.93 -30.04
CA ASP A 56 -12.07 -7.96 -30.79
C ASP A 56 -11.82 -9.36 -30.21
N THR A 57 -12.90 -10.02 -29.78
CA THR A 57 -12.89 -11.39 -29.27
C THR A 57 -12.32 -12.39 -30.28
N LYS A 58 -12.56 -12.18 -31.58
CA LYS A 58 -12.02 -13.07 -32.62
C LYS A 58 -10.49 -12.99 -32.67
N ASN A 59 -9.94 -11.78 -32.67
CA ASN A 59 -8.50 -11.56 -32.62
C ASN A 59 -7.89 -12.08 -31.31
N ARG A 60 -8.57 -11.93 -30.17
CA ARG A 60 -8.09 -12.50 -28.89
C ARG A 60 -7.93 -14.00 -28.95
N LYS A 61 -8.92 -14.71 -29.53
CA LYS A 61 -8.87 -16.16 -29.67
C LYS A 61 -7.72 -16.59 -30.60
N ALA A 62 -7.60 -15.97 -31.77
CA ALA A 62 -6.54 -16.28 -32.72
C ALA A 62 -5.13 -16.05 -32.12
N ILE A 63 -4.95 -14.97 -31.35
CA ILE A 63 -3.68 -14.71 -30.66
C ILE A 63 -3.41 -15.76 -29.58
N SER A 64 -4.40 -16.09 -28.75
CA SER A 64 -4.26 -17.12 -27.72
C SER A 64 -3.87 -18.48 -28.32
N GLU A 65 -4.48 -18.87 -29.45
CA GLU A 65 -4.15 -20.09 -30.18
C GLU A 65 -2.71 -20.05 -30.73
N CYS A 66 -2.31 -18.94 -31.35
CA CYS A 66 -0.94 -18.70 -31.84
C CYS A 66 0.10 -18.77 -30.72
N LEU A 67 -0.12 -18.03 -29.63
CA LEU A 67 0.76 -18.04 -28.46
C LEU A 67 0.88 -19.45 -27.87
N THR A 68 -0.25 -20.15 -27.74
CA THR A 68 -0.26 -21.51 -27.17
C THR A 68 0.49 -22.51 -28.03
N PHE A 69 0.35 -22.41 -29.36
CA PHE A 69 1.08 -23.25 -30.30
C PHE A 69 2.59 -22.94 -30.30
N ALA A 70 2.97 -21.66 -30.36
CA ALA A 70 4.35 -21.23 -30.52
C ALA A 70 5.19 -21.33 -29.24
N MET A 71 4.58 -21.10 -28.07
CA MET A 71 5.28 -21.00 -26.78
C MET A 71 5.18 -22.28 -25.94
N GLU A 72 4.44 -23.30 -26.41
CA GLU A 72 4.23 -24.58 -25.73
C GLU A 72 3.61 -24.47 -24.32
N GLU A 73 2.86 -23.41 -24.08
CA GLU A 73 2.16 -23.14 -22.82
C GLU A 73 0.79 -22.55 -23.11
N GLN A 74 -0.22 -22.78 -22.27
CA GLN A 74 -1.53 -22.16 -22.47
C GLN A 74 -1.49 -20.66 -22.16
N TYR A 75 -1.96 -19.85 -23.12
CA TYR A 75 -2.10 -18.39 -22.94
C TYR A 75 -3.56 -17.96 -22.91
N PHE A 76 -3.90 -17.10 -21.96
CA PHE A 76 -5.22 -16.52 -21.79
C PHE A 76 -5.15 -15.00 -21.81
N TYR A 77 -6.20 -14.35 -22.30
CA TYR A 77 -6.32 -12.90 -22.21
C TYR A 77 -6.89 -12.51 -20.83
N ASP A 78 -6.09 -11.83 -20.01
CA ASP A 78 -6.54 -11.24 -18.75
C ASP A 78 -7.12 -9.84 -19.02
N PRO A 79 -8.45 -9.63 -18.85
CA PRO A 79 -9.06 -8.32 -19.06
C PRO A 79 -8.60 -7.28 -18.02
N LEU A 80 -8.11 -7.70 -16.85
CA LEU A 80 -7.66 -6.78 -15.80
C LEU A 80 -6.29 -6.17 -16.13
N SER A 81 -5.35 -6.96 -16.61
CA SER A 81 -4.06 -6.45 -17.12
C SER A 81 -4.10 -5.98 -18.57
N ALA A 82 -5.20 -6.27 -19.28
CA ALA A 82 -5.36 -6.07 -20.72
C ALA A 82 -4.28 -6.76 -21.57
N SER A 83 -3.66 -7.83 -21.05
CA SER A 83 -2.56 -8.56 -21.67
C SER A 83 -2.86 -10.05 -21.79
N PHE A 84 -2.11 -10.75 -22.65
CA PHE A 84 -2.05 -12.21 -22.56
C PHE A 84 -1.13 -12.60 -21.42
N MET A 85 -1.52 -13.66 -20.72
CA MET A 85 -0.76 -14.26 -19.65
C MET A 85 -0.71 -15.76 -19.87
N SER A 86 0.44 -16.35 -19.57
CA SER A 86 0.57 -17.80 -19.56
C SER A 86 -0.04 -18.40 -18.28
N THR A 87 -0.29 -19.71 -18.28
CA THR A 87 -0.74 -20.43 -17.08
C THR A 87 0.22 -20.27 -15.90
N SER A 88 1.51 -20.41 -16.13
CA SER A 88 2.53 -20.25 -15.09
C SER A 88 2.60 -18.81 -14.58
N GLU A 89 2.44 -17.81 -15.45
CA GLU A 89 2.34 -16.42 -15.02
C GLU A 89 1.11 -16.19 -14.14
N MET A 90 -0.04 -16.79 -14.48
CA MET A 90 -1.25 -16.71 -13.67
C MET A 90 -1.07 -17.38 -12.29
N GLU A 91 -0.47 -18.57 -12.24
CA GLU A 91 -0.16 -19.29 -11.00
C GLU A 91 0.79 -18.48 -10.11
N ASN A 92 1.91 -18.00 -10.67
CA ASN A 92 2.87 -17.14 -9.97
C ASN A 92 2.21 -15.86 -9.42
N ARG A 93 1.27 -15.28 -10.17
CA ARG A 93 0.52 -14.11 -9.72
C ARG A 93 -0.40 -14.45 -8.56
N ALA A 94 -1.12 -15.58 -8.63
CA ALA A 94 -1.97 -16.06 -7.56
C ALA A 94 -1.18 -16.33 -6.27
N GLU A 95 -0.02 -16.99 -6.37
CA GLU A 95 0.89 -17.21 -5.25
C GLU A 95 1.41 -15.88 -4.67
N THR A 96 1.79 -14.93 -5.53
CA THR A 96 2.22 -13.60 -5.09
C THR A 96 1.12 -12.86 -4.34
N TYR A 97 -0.13 -12.97 -4.78
CA TYR A 97 -1.27 -12.37 -4.09
C TYR A 97 -1.52 -13.04 -2.73
N ALA A 98 -1.51 -14.37 -2.67
CA ALA A 98 -1.66 -15.11 -1.42
C ALA A 98 -0.59 -14.71 -0.41
N LYS A 99 0.68 -14.65 -0.85
CA LYS A 99 1.80 -14.22 0.00
C LYS A 99 1.62 -12.78 0.50
N ARG A 100 1.19 -11.85 -0.36
CA ARG A 100 0.92 -10.45 0.06
C ARG A 100 -0.22 -10.36 1.07
N GLU A 101 -1.26 -11.18 0.92
CA GLU A 101 -2.36 -11.23 1.87
C GLU A 101 -1.89 -11.73 3.23
N GLU A 102 -1.06 -12.78 3.26
CA GLU A 102 -0.42 -13.26 4.48
C GLU A 102 0.48 -12.21 5.14
N GLU A 103 1.32 -11.53 4.36
CA GLU A 103 2.19 -10.43 4.83
C GLU A 103 1.35 -9.29 5.44
N GLN A 104 0.27 -8.87 4.77
CA GLN A 104 -0.64 -7.83 5.29
C GLN A 104 -1.38 -8.26 6.57
N GLU A 105 -1.74 -9.53 6.69
CA GLU A 105 -2.35 -10.04 7.92
C GLU A 105 -1.34 -10.08 9.07
N GLN A 106 -0.09 -10.46 8.81
CA GLN A 106 0.98 -10.43 9.81
C GLN A 106 1.27 -8.99 10.26
N GLU A 107 1.35 -8.04 9.33
CA GLU A 107 1.54 -6.63 9.66
C GLU A 107 0.39 -6.09 10.53
N ARG A 108 -0.87 -6.43 10.20
CA ARG A 108 -2.03 -6.05 11.02
C ARG A 108 -1.96 -6.61 12.43
N LYS A 109 -1.57 -7.87 12.59
CA LYS A 109 -1.39 -8.50 13.92
C LYS A 109 -0.29 -7.82 14.72
N MET A 110 0.86 -7.56 14.10
CA MET A 110 1.97 -6.86 14.75
C MET A 110 1.57 -5.45 15.19
N GLN A 111 0.86 -4.70 14.33
CA GLN A 111 0.37 -3.36 14.69
C GLN A 111 -0.63 -3.40 15.86
N ALA A 112 -1.52 -4.39 15.87
CA ALA A 112 -2.46 -4.57 16.98
C ALA A 112 -1.74 -4.90 18.30
N GLU A 113 -0.70 -5.73 18.27
CA GLU A 113 0.10 -6.07 19.45
C GLU A 113 0.88 -4.85 20.00
N ILE A 114 1.48 -4.04 19.11
CA ILE A 114 2.14 -2.80 19.50
C ILE A 114 1.15 -1.82 20.13
N ALA A 115 -0.04 -1.66 19.54
CA ALA A 115 -1.07 -0.77 20.06
C ALA A 115 -1.57 -1.23 21.45
N ALA A 116 -1.79 -2.54 21.63
CA ALA A 116 -2.19 -3.12 22.91
C ALA A 116 -1.11 -2.88 23.99
N SER A 117 0.15 -3.15 23.66
CA SER A 117 1.28 -2.94 24.57
C SER A 117 1.45 -1.47 24.98
N ALA A 118 1.27 -0.54 24.03
CA ALA A 118 1.32 0.89 24.31
C ALA A 118 0.17 1.34 25.23
N ALA A 119 -1.03 0.79 25.04
CA ALA A 119 -2.18 1.07 25.91
C ALA A 119 -1.96 0.57 27.35
N GLU A 120 -1.42 -0.64 27.50
CA GLU A 120 -1.08 -1.21 28.82
C GLU A 120 -0.01 -0.38 29.53
N PHE A 121 1.04 0.03 28.81
CA PHE A 121 2.09 0.89 29.37
C PHE A 121 1.54 2.24 29.85
N GLU A 122 0.66 2.86 29.05
CA GLU A 122 0.01 4.11 29.42
C GLU A 122 -0.90 3.96 30.64
N GLN A 123 -1.63 2.83 30.74
CA GLN A 123 -2.43 2.52 31.92
C GLN A 123 -1.54 2.41 33.17
N HIS A 124 -0.47 1.62 33.11
CA HIS A 124 0.47 1.49 34.23
C HIS A 124 1.12 2.81 34.63
N ARG A 125 1.44 3.67 33.65
CA ARG A 125 1.95 5.02 33.93
C ARG A 125 0.93 5.84 34.73
N ARG A 126 -0.35 5.83 34.34
CA ARG A 126 -1.43 6.53 35.05
C ARG A 126 -1.64 5.99 36.46
N GLU A 127 -1.60 4.66 36.61
CA GLU A 127 -1.70 4.01 37.91
C GLU A 127 -0.54 4.45 38.82
N GLN A 128 0.69 4.43 38.32
CA GLN A 128 1.86 4.89 39.06
C GLN A 128 1.77 6.38 39.43
N GLU A 129 1.34 7.24 38.52
CA GLU A 129 1.15 8.67 38.80
C GLU A 129 0.08 8.90 39.87
N SER A 130 -1.04 8.16 39.80
CA SER A 130 -2.11 8.23 40.81
C SER A 130 -1.63 7.75 42.18
N ALA A 131 -0.85 6.67 42.22
CA ALA A 131 -0.27 6.13 43.44
C ALA A 131 0.76 7.09 44.05
N LYS A 132 1.62 7.70 43.22
CA LYS A 132 2.57 8.74 43.64
C LYS A 132 1.84 9.95 44.24
N ARG A 133 0.82 10.46 43.56
CA ARG A 133 0.00 11.59 44.06
C ARG A 133 -0.64 11.26 45.40
N ARG A 134 -1.22 10.06 45.54
CA ARG A 134 -1.81 9.60 46.80
C ARG A 134 -0.77 9.50 47.92
N ALA A 135 0.40 8.95 47.64
CA ALA A 135 1.49 8.83 48.61
C ALA A 135 2.00 10.20 49.07
N VAL A 136 2.15 11.16 48.15
CA VAL A 136 2.52 12.55 48.49
C VAL A 136 1.43 13.18 49.36
N TRP A 137 0.17 13.06 48.95
CA TRP A 137 -0.97 13.63 49.68
C TRP A 137 -1.04 13.09 51.12
N LEU A 138 -0.91 11.77 51.32
CA LEU A 138 -0.91 11.15 52.65
C LEU A 138 0.21 11.70 53.53
N ARG A 139 1.43 11.82 53.00
CA ARG A 139 2.58 12.35 53.75
C ARG A 139 2.40 13.81 54.14
N VAL A 140 1.88 14.63 53.22
CA VAL A 140 1.57 16.05 53.49
C VAL A 140 0.48 16.15 54.55
N SER A 141 -0.58 15.34 54.43
CA SER A 141 -1.68 15.32 55.40
C SER A 141 -1.21 14.93 56.80
N GLU A 142 -0.39 13.90 56.92
CA GLU A 142 0.17 13.46 58.20
C GLU A 142 1.12 14.53 58.79
N ALA A 143 1.94 15.17 57.96
CA ALA A 143 2.83 16.24 58.40
C ALA A 143 2.06 17.47 58.89
N CYS A 144 1.05 17.93 58.15
CA CYS A 144 0.19 19.04 58.54
C CYS A 144 -0.63 18.73 59.79
N GLY A 145 -1.18 17.52 59.91
CA GLY A 145 -1.87 17.09 61.13
C GLY A 145 -0.96 17.10 62.36
N ARG A 146 0.28 16.59 62.24
CA ARG A 146 1.27 16.67 63.32
C ARG A 146 1.67 18.10 63.67
N LEU A 147 1.78 18.97 62.66
CA LEU A 147 2.12 20.37 62.88
C LEU A 147 0.99 21.12 63.58
N TYR A 148 -0.26 20.89 63.15
CA TYR A 148 -1.46 21.50 63.74
C TYR A 148 -1.57 21.16 65.24
N LYS A 149 -1.39 19.89 65.61
CA LYS A 149 -1.40 19.44 67.01
C LYS A 149 -0.36 20.13 67.90
N LYS A 150 0.76 20.60 67.32
CA LYS A 150 1.82 21.29 68.05
C LYS A 150 1.70 22.81 67.99
N ARG A 151 1.24 23.35 66.86
CA ARG A 151 1.25 24.79 66.51
C ARG A 151 0.07 25.11 65.60
N PRO A 152 -1.16 25.23 66.13
CA PRO A 152 -2.36 25.38 65.32
C PRO A 152 -2.33 26.68 64.48
N ASP A 153 -2.02 27.83 65.11
CA ASP A 153 -2.01 29.14 64.46
C ASP A 153 -0.98 29.25 63.31
N GLU A 154 0.22 28.69 63.51
CA GLU A 154 1.26 28.64 62.47
C GLU A 154 0.88 27.68 61.32
N THR A 155 0.12 26.62 61.63
CA THR A 155 -0.25 25.62 60.61
C THR A 155 -1.39 26.10 59.73
N VAL A 156 -2.40 26.78 60.29
CA VAL A 156 -3.53 27.33 59.50
C VAL A 156 -3.11 28.50 58.62
N THR A 157 -1.98 29.14 58.90
CA THR A 157 -1.40 30.19 58.06
C THR A 157 -0.36 29.66 57.06
N ASN A 158 0.07 28.39 57.20
CA ASN A 158 0.93 27.74 56.21
C ASN A 158 0.12 27.38 54.95
N ARG A 159 0.48 27.93 53.79
CA ARG A 159 -0.27 27.74 52.53
C ARG A 159 -0.54 26.27 52.18
N ILE A 160 0.44 25.38 52.35
CA ILE A 160 0.29 23.96 52.00
C ILE A 160 -0.73 23.27 52.91
N CYS A 161 -0.66 23.53 54.22
CA CYS A 161 -1.60 22.94 55.18
C CYS A 161 -2.97 23.61 55.13
N LEU A 162 -3.04 24.92 54.85
CA LEU A 162 -4.28 25.64 54.63
C LEU A 162 -5.03 25.08 53.42
N ASP A 163 -4.39 24.92 52.27
CA ASP A 163 -5.01 24.36 51.06
C ASP A 163 -5.55 22.94 51.32
N LEU A 164 -4.80 22.14 52.09
CA LEU A 164 -5.25 20.81 52.52
C LEU A 164 -6.49 20.90 53.42
N PHE A 165 -6.45 21.71 54.48
CA PHE A 165 -7.56 21.82 55.44
C PHE A 165 -8.81 22.45 54.83
N LEU A 166 -8.67 23.35 53.85
CA LEU A 166 -9.79 23.85 53.08
C LEU A 166 -10.47 22.73 52.26
N ALA A 167 -9.70 21.74 51.81
CA ALA A 167 -10.23 20.60 51.07
C ALA A 167 -10.79 19.48 51.97
N THR A 168 -10.21 19.25 53.15
CA THR A 168 -10.51 18.07 53.99
C THR A 168 -11.20 18.40 55.32
N GLY A 169 -11.27 19.68 55.70
CA GLY A 169 -11.58 20.10 57.06
C GLY A 169 -10.34 20.16 57.96
N LEU A 170 -10.49 20.82 59.11
CA LEU A 170 -9.49 20.80 60.18
C LEU A 170 -9.47 19.40 60.83
N PRO A 171 -8.30 18.94 61.33
CA PRO A 171 -8.25 17.69 62.09
C PRO A 171 -9.13 17.79 63.33
N ASP A 172 -9.97 16.79 63.58
CA ASP A 172 -10.67 16.65 64.87
C ASP A 172 -9.64 16.30 65.95
N ASP A 173 -9.70 16.99 67.10
CA ASP A 173 -8.80 16.78 68.25
C ASP A 173 -9.01 15.42 68.94
#